data_AF-A0A969P6J5-F1
#
_entry.id   AF-A0A969P6J5-F1
#
_cell.length_a   1.000
_cell.length_b   1.000
_cell.length_c   1.000
_cell.angle_alpha   90.00
_cell.angle_beta   90.00
_cell.angle_gamma   90.00
#
_symmetry.space_group_name_H-M   'P 1'
#
loop_
_entity.id
_entity.type
_entity.pdbx_description
1 polymer ?
#
loop_
_entity_poly.entity_id
_entity_poly.type
_entity_poly.pdbx_seq_one_letter_code
_entity_poly.pdbx_strand_id
1 'polypeptide(L)'
;MSQIVTLELPDEVYAVLRQQAESVGISLSEWIAVALERQSGLLSQSKTEAEKEAARQRFRRHAGAIDLGYPTGVDNENIDTDLIRAYSEDLT
;
A
#
# COMPACT_ATOMS: atom_id res chain seq x y z
N MET A 1 11.84 -6.30 29.76
CA MET A 1 10.90 -6.73 30.84
C MET A 1 10.02 -7.82 30.25
N SER A 2 9.88 -8.96 30.92
CA SER A 2 9.04 -10.07 30.46
C SER A 2 7.79 -10.14 31.33
N GLN A 3 6.61 -10.12 30.72
CA GLN A 3 5.33 -10.20 31.40
C GLN A 3 4.54 -11.40 30.88
N ILE A 4 3.96 -12.18 31.78
CA ILE A 4 3.14 -13.35 31.44
C ILE A 4 1.68 -12.87 31.35
N VAL A 5 1.04 -13.18 30.22
CA VAL A 5 -0.37 -12.87 29.97
C VAL A 5 -1.11 -14.18 29.76
N THR A 6 -2.18 -14.39 30.51
CA THR A 6 -3.09 -15.54 30.33
C THR A 6 -4.24 -15.10 29.43
N LEU A 7 -4.47 -15.84 28.34
CA LEU A 7 -5.53 -15.58 27.37
C LEU A 7 -6.52 -16.75 27.40
N GLU A 8 -7.77 -16.45 27.73
CA GLU A 8 -8.88 -17.40 27.56
C GLU A 8 -9.34 -17.35 26.11
N LEU A 9 -9.15 -18.44 25.38
CA LEU A 9 -9.51 -18.56 23.96
C LEU A 9 -10.56 -19.68 23.81
N PRO A 10 -11.53 -19.53 22.89
CA PRO A 10 -12.39 -20.64 22.51
C PRO A 10 -11.55 -21.82 21.98
N ASP A 11 -11.94 -23.05 22.32
CA ASP A 11 -11.21 -24.27 21.96
C ASP A 11 -10.94 -24.39 20.45
N GLU A 12 -11.89 -23.96 19.63
CA GLU A 12 -11.77 -23.95 18.17
C GLU A 12 -10.59 -23.08 17.71
N VAL A 13 -10.45 -21.90 18.31
CA VAL A 13 -9.37 -20.95 18.00
C VAL A 13 -8.04 -21.49 18.52
N TYR A 14 -8.04 -22.08 19.72
CA TYR A 14 -6.85 -22.71 20.30
C TYR A 14 -6.31 -23.84 19.41
N ALA A 15 -7.19 -24.71 18.90
CA ALA A 15 -6.80 -25.84 18.05
C ALA A 15 -6.16 -25.36 16.73
N VAL A 16 -6.73 -24.33 16.11
CA VAL A 16 -6.20 -23.74 14.86
C VAL A 16 -4.83 -23.11 15.11
N LEU A 17 -4.67 -22.31 16.17
CA LEU A 17 -3.40 -21.67 16.50
C LEU A 17 -2.32 -22.71 16.84
N ARG A 18 -2.69 -23.76 17.57
CA ARG A 18 -1.79 -24.88 17.87
C ARG A 18 -1.31 -25.58 16.61
N GLN A 19 -2.21 -25.87 15.67
CA GLN A 19 -1.87 -26.48 14.40
C GLN A 19 -0.91 -25.60 13.58
N GLN A 20 -1.15 -24.28 13.57
CA GLN A 20 -0.27 -23.32 12.91
C GLN A 20 1.13 -23.28 13.55
N ALA A 21 1.22 -23.30 14.87
CA ALA A 21 2.49 -23.36 15.58
C ALA A 21 3.26 -24.66 15.29
N GLU A 22 2.57 -25.81 15.33
CA GLU A 22 3.15 -27.12 15.02
C GLU A 22 3.67 -27.20 13.57
N SER A 23 2.94 -26.62 12.60
CA SER A 23 3.37 -26.57 11.20
C SER A 23 4.66 -25.78 10.96
N VAL A 24 4.96 -24.82 11.84
CA VAL A 24 6.16 -23.97 11.78
C VAL A 24 7.25 -24.49 12.74
N GLY A 25 6.94 -25.51 13.55
CA GLY A 25 7.88 -26.13 14.49
C GLY A 25 8.27 -25.24 15.68
N ILE A 26 7.45 -24.24 16.00
CA ILE A 26 7.69 -23.31 17.11
C ILE A 26 6.63 -23.47 18.21
N SER A 27 6.92 -23.00 19.43
CA SER A 27 5.93 -23.04 20.50
C SER A 27 4.76 -22.10 20.21
N LEU A 28 3.57 -22.44 20.70
CA LEU A 28 2.37 -21.60 20.54
C LEU A 28 2.57 -20.19 21.11
N SER A 29 3.29 -20.06 22.24
CA SER A 29 3.63 -18.77 22.84
C SER A 29 4.54 -17.92 21.95
N GLU A 30 5.54 -18.52 21.32
CA GLU A 30 6.43 -17.82 20.38
C GLU A 30 5.67 -17.43 19.10
N TRP A 31 4.81 -18.31 18.60
CA TRP A 31 3.98 -18.02 17.45
C TRP A 31 3.06 -16.83 17.72
N ILE A 32 2.39 -16.80 18.89
CA ILE A 32 1.55 -15.68 19.31
C ILE A 32 2.37 -14.40 19.49
N ALA A 33 3.56 -14.48 20.09
CA ALA A 33 4.45 -13.33 20.25
C ALA A 33 4.84 -12.72 18.90
N VAL A 34 5.23 -13.54 17.92
CA VAL A 34 5.56 -13.10 16.56
C VAL A 34 4.34 -12.52 15.84
N ALA A 35 3.16 -13.14 16.01
CA ALA A 35 1.92 -12.63 15.42
C ALA A 35 1.56 -11.25 16.00
N LEU A 36 1.68 -11.07 17.31
CA LEU A 36 1.47 -9.80 18.00
C LEU A 36 2.52 -8.76 17.62
N GLU A 37 3.78 -9.13 17.44
CA GLU A 37 4.83 -8.23 16.97
C GLU A 37 4.56 -7.75 15.55
N ARG A 38 4.14 -8.65 14.65
CA ARG A 38 3.76 -8.28 13.28
C ARG A 38 2.54 -7.37 13.26
N GLN A 39 1.51 -7.69 14.03
CA GLN A 39 0.30 -6.88 14.10
C GLN A 39 0.57 -5.53 14.75
N SER A 40 1.33 -5.49 15.85
CA SER A 40 1.73 -4.24 16.50
C SER A 40 2.66 -3.42 15.61
N GLY A 41 3.56 -4.03 14.85
CA GLY A 41 4.38 -3.36 13.84
C GLY A 41 3.52 -2.73 12.73
N LEU A 42 2.48 -3.42 12.28
CA LEU A 42 1.50 -2.88 11.32
C LEU A 42 0.64 -1.76 11.93
N LEU A 43 0.25 -1.86 13.20
CA LEU A 43 -0.50 -0.81 13.91
C LEU A 43 0.40 0.40 14.27
N SER A 44 1.70 0.16 14.49
CA SER A 44 2.71 1.19 14.75
C SER A 44 3.08 1.95 13.47
N GLN A 45 2.65 1.48 12.30
CA GLN A 45 2.63 2.28 11.07
C GLN A 45 1.49 3.31 11.05
N SER A 46 0.97 3.69 12.22
CA SER A 46 0.41 5.02 12.44
C SER A 46 1.48 6.07 12.10
N LYS A 47 1.65 6.35 10.80
CA LYS A 47 2.52 7.42 10.32
C LYS A 47 2.14 8.68 11.04
N THR A 48 3.11 9.33 11.65
CA THR A 48 2.94 10.66 12.22
C THR A 48 2.40 11.61 11.15
N GLU A 49 1.68 12.67 11.54
CA GLU A 49 1.18 13.65 10.57
C GLU A 49 2.31 14.24 9.70
N ALA A 50 3.52 14.35 10.25
CA ALA A 50 4.72 14.75 9.51
C ALA A 50 5.12 13.74 8.42
N GLU A 51 5.07 12.44 8.69
CA GLU A 51 5.37 11.39 7.70
C GLU A 51 4.28 11.27 6.65
N LYS A 52 3.02 11.48 7.02
CA LYS A 52 1.90 11.55 6.07
C LYS A 52 2.06 12.74 5.14
N GLU A 53 2.40 13.92 5.66
CA GLU A 53 2.60 15.11 4.83
C GLU A 53 3.82 14.96 3.93
N ALA A 54 4.92 14.37 4.41
CA ALA A 54 6.09 14.06 3.58
C ALA A 54 5.75 13.07 2.45
N ALA A 55 4.96 12.03 2.73
CA ALA A 55 4.49 11.09 1.71
C ALA A 55 3.56 11.78 0.68
N ARG A 56 2.67 12.66 1.15
CA ARG A 56 1.77 13.45 0.30
C ARG A 56 2.54 14.41 -0.59
N GLN A 57 3.59 15.04 -0.09
CA GLN A 57 4.48 15.88 -0.89
C GLN A 57 5.23 15.07 -1.95
N ARG A 58 5.78 13.90 -1.61
CA ARG A 58 6.43 13.01 -2.59
C ARG A 58 5.47 12.57 -3.70
N PHE A 59 4.23 12.23 -3.34
CA PHE A 59 3.20 11.86 -4.30
C PHE A 59 2.81 13.04 -5.20
N ARG A 60 2.61 14.23 -4.63
CA ARG A 60 2.31 15.46 -5.39
C ARG A 60 3.44 15.92 -6.31
N ARG A 61 4.71 15.62 -6.00
CA ARG A 61 5.84 15.97 -6.89
C ARG A 61 5.71 15.40 -8.30
N HIS A 62 4.97 14.30 -8.46
CA HIS A 62 4.74 13.66 -9.75
C HIS A 62 3.28 13.77 -10.21
N ALA A 63 2.39 14.36 -9.40
CA ALA A 63 1.00 14.57 -9.79
C ALA A 63 0.92 15.68 -10.85
N GLY A 64 0.55 15.32 -12.08
CA GLY A 64 0.54 16.22 -13.23
C GLY A 64 1.78 16.14 -14.12
N ALA A 65 2.77 15.30 -13.78
CA ALA A 65 3.84 14.97 -14.70
C ALA A 65 3.33 13.93 -15.71
N ILE A 66 3.18 14.36 -16.97
CA ILE A 66 2.91 13.45 -18.09
C ILE A 66 4.23 13.26 -18.82
N ASP A 67 4.83 12.08 -18.67
CA ASP A 67 5.95 11.68 -19.51
C ASP A 67 5.39 10.97 -20.73
N LEU A 68 5.39 11.68 -21.87
CA LEU A 68 4.84 11.17 -23.12
C LEU A 68 5.88 10.33 -23.89
N GLY A 69 7.15 10.31 -23.46
CA GLY A 69 8.21 9.57 -24.16
C GLY A 69 8.58 10.14 -25.54
N TYR A 70 7.98 11.26 -25.96
CA TYR A 70 8.30 11.99 -27.17
C TYR A 70 8.10 13.51 -26.97
N PRO A 71 8.77 14.36 -27.76
CA PRO A 71 8.60 15.80 -27.67
C PRO A 71 7.19 16.20 -28.13
N THR A 72 6.39 16.79 -27.24
CA THR A 72 5.15 17.47 -27.64
C THR A 72 5.45 18.93 -27.96
N GLY A 73 4.94 19.42 -29.09
CA GLY A 73 4.93 20.86 -29.39
C GLY A 73 5.95 21.36 -30.44
N VAL A 74 6.72 20.48 -31.09
CA VAL A 74 7.67 20.88 -32.15
C VAL A 74 7.20 20.56 -33.57
N ASP A 75 6.18 19.72 -33.70
CA ASP A 75 5.63 19.32 -34.99
C ASP A 75 4.22 19.87 -35.16
N ASN A 76 4.14 21.06 -35.76
CA ASN A 76 2.88 21.77 -35.99
C ASN A 76 1.95 20.97 -36.92
N GLU A 77 2.47 20.16 -37.84
CA GLU A 77 1.64 19.39 -38.77
C GLU A 77 0.86 18.29 -38.05
N ASN A 78 1.51 17.64 -37.07
CA ASN A 78 0.84 16.66 -36.22
C ASN A 78 -0.15 17.30 -35.25
N ILE A 79 0.16 18.49 -34.72
CA ILE A 79 -0.78 19.26 -33.88
C ILE A 79 -2.02 19.67 -34.68
N ASP A 80 -1.84 20.17 -35.90
CA ASP A 80 -2.93 20.57 -36.79
C ASP A 80 -3.80 19.37 -37.18
N THR A 81 -3.18 18.21 -37.42
CA THR A 81 -3.89 16.97 -37.73
C THR A 81 -4.74 16.48 -36.54
N ASP A 82 -4.19 16.52 -35.33
CA ASP A 82 -4.91 16.17 -34.11
C ASP A 82 -6.05 17.17 -33.82
N LEU A 83 -5.83 18.47 -34.05
CA LEU A 83 -6.86 19.50 -33.91
C LEU A 83 -8.01 19.31 -34.90
N ILE A 84 -7.70 19.06 -36.17
CA ILE A 84 -8.72 18.77 -37.18
C ILE A 84 -9.51 17.54 -36.75
N ARG A 85 -8.85 16.45 -36.35
CA ARG A 85 -9.55 15.25 -35.89
C ARG A 85 -10.48 15.51 -34.70
N ALA A 86 -10.03 16.28 -33.70
CA ALA A 86 -10.81 16.53 -32.49
C ALA A 86 -12.02 17.46 -32.71
N TYR A 87 -11.92 18.40 -33.64
CA TYR A 87 -12.96 19.43 -33.85
C TYR A 87 -13.75 19.27 -35.17
N SER A 88 -13.39 18.31 -36.03
CA SER A 88 -14.16 18.03 -37.25
C SER A 88 -15.48 17.28 -36.97
N GLU A 89 -15.60 16.62 -35.83
CA GLU A 89 -16.83 15.92 -35.42
C GLU A 89 -17.88 16.86 -34.80
N ASP A 90 -17.49 18.07 -34.39
CA ASP A 90 -18.38 19.11 -33.83
C ASP A 90 -19.05 20.00 -34.90
N LEU A 91 -18.80 19.73 -36.19
CA LEU A 91 -19.27 20.55 -37.32
C LEU A 91 -20.36 19.88 -38.19
N THR A 92 -21.16 18.97 -37.61
CA THR A 92 -22.39 18.42 -38.21
C THR A 92 -23.55 18.49 -37.22
#